data_AF-A0A3D3M4U2-F1
#
_entry.id   AF-A0A3D3M4U2-F1
#
_cell.length_a   1.000
_cell.length_b   1.000
_cell.length_c   1.000
_cell.angle_alpha   90.00
_cell.angle_beta   90.00
_cell.angle_gamma   90.00
#
_symmetry.space_group_name_H-M   'P 1'
#
loop_
_entity.id
_entity.type
_entity.pdbx_description
1 polymer ?
#
loop_
_entity_poly.entity_id
_entity_poly.type
_entity_poly.pdbx_seq_one_letter_code
_entity_poly.pdbx_strand_id
1 'polypeptide(L)'
;MVRPTAETEIPVTAAHPIAPSRLRWLDLLSKYRQPIGLGVTLVLFGIALIACRHLLSELDIYALHDQLLSVPLPALGGALLATVVGFVILLGYEWSASRYADVRLPAGSLVMGGFCAFAIGNAIGLSLLSGGSVRYRLYARQGVGAAEVARMPLFASLSLGCALPPLAALATLSNLPAAAVALRLPAGVLASIAIAVLLLSAALAWGLYRRRLPEQPFAHALLTRV
;
A
#
# COMPACT_ATOMS: atom_id res chain seq x y z
N MET A 1 24.92 -72.44 24.97
CA MET A 1 24.54 -72.87 23.60
C MET A 1 23.10 -72.40 23.37
N VAL A 2 22.78 -71.89 22.17
CA VAL A 2 21.45 -71.45 21.67
C VAL A 2 21.19 -69.91 21.63
N ARG A 3 21.56 -69.35 20.45
CA ARG A 3 21.09 -68.20 19.63
C ARG A 3 20.70 -66.83 20.23
N PRO A 4 21.30 -65.72 19.76
CA PRO A 4 20.69 -64.39 19.83
C PRO A 4 19.66 -64.19 18.69
N THR A 5 18.54 -63.57 19.04
CA THR A 5 17.49 -63.11 18.13
C THR A 5 17.97 -61.91 17.32
N ALA A 6 17.74 -61.92 16.01
CA ALA A 6 18.08 -60.84 15.11
C ALA A 6 17.19 -59.60 15.38
N GLU A 7 17.76 -58.57 15.99
CA GLU A 7 17.20 -57.22 15.94
C GLU A 7 17.50 -56.65 14.55
N THR A 8 16.43 -56.36 13.81
CA THR A 8 16.51 -55.76 12.49
C THR A 8 16.73 -54.26 12.70
N GLU A 9 17.96 -53.78 12.52
CA GLU A 9 18.24 -52.35 12.42
C GLU A 9 17.40 -51.75 11.29
N ILE A 10 16.44 -50.88 11.64
CA ILE A 10 15.79 -50.00 10.67
C ILE A 10 16.75 -48.81 10.48
N PRO A 11 17.40 -48.64 9.32
CA PRO A 11 18.21 -47.46 9.09
C PRO A 11 17.26 -46.29 8.88
N VAL A 12 17.20 -45.37 9.85
CA VAL A 12 16.52 -44.09 9.70
C VAL A 12 17.31 -43.24 8.69
N THR A 13 16.97 -43.40 7.41
CA THR A 13 17.40 -42.55 6.28
C THR A 13 16.10 -42.07 5.63
N ALA A 14 15.79 -40.79 5.42
CA ALA A 14 16.65 -39.70 5.02
C ALA A 14 16.09 -38.35 5.56
N ALA A 15 16.93 -37.57 6.23
CA ALA A 15 16.78 -36.12 6.19
C ALA A 15 17.28 -35.65 4.81
N HIS A 16 16.37 -35.24 3.92
CA HIS A 16 16.75 -34.59 2.67
C HIS A 16 17.56 -33.31 2.99
N PRO A 17 18.83 -33.19 2.56
CA PRO A 17 19.55 -31.94 2.73
C PRO A 17 18.97 -30.92 1.76
N ILE A 18 18.28 -29.92 2.30
CA ILE A 18 17.85 -28.73 1.55
C ILE A 18 19.13 -28.09 1.00
N ALA A 19 19.26 -28.05 -0.34
CA ALA A 19 20.47 -27.62 -1.01
C ALA A 19 20.93 -26.22 -0.53
N PRO A 20 22.16 -26.06 -0.02
CA PRO A 20 22.67 -24.80 0.57
C PRO A 20 22.84 -23.66 -0.45
N SER A 21 22.62 -23.91 -1.74
CA SER A 21 22.76 -22.91 -2.81
C SER A 21 21.63 -21.88 -2.83
N ARG A 22 20.39 -22.23 -2.45
CA ARG A 22 19.26 -21.27 -2.44
C ARG A 22 19.36 -20.22 -1.32
N LEU A 23 20.08 -20.52 -0.24
CA LEU A 23 20.27 -19.61 0.89
C LEU A 23 21.30 -18.51 0.58
N ARG A 24 22.35 -18.83 -0.19
CA ARG A 24 23.43 -17.90 -0.56
C ARG A 24 22.97 -16.67 -1.35
N TRP A 25 22.01 -16.82 -2.26
CA TRP A 25 21.48 -15.71 -3.06
C TRP A 25 20.62 -14.77 -2.22
N LEU A 26 19.85 -15.32 -1.28
CA LEU A 26 19.05 -14.54 -0.34
C LEU A 26 19.94 -13.80 0.67
N ASP A 27 21.07 -14.39 1.09
CA ASP A 27 22.06 -13.76 1.97
C ASP A 27 22.88 -12.67 1.27
N LEU A 28 23.18 -12.83 -0.02
CA LEU A 28 23.81 -11.77 -0.82
C LEU A 28 22.83 -10.62 -1.09
N LEU A 29 21.56 -10.94 -1.37
CA LEU A 29 20.50 -9.95 -1.54
C LEU A 29 20.25 -9.19 -0.23
N SER A 30 20.27 -9.87 0.93
CA SER A 30 20.11 -9.25 2.25
C SER A 30 21.29 -8.36 2.62
N LYS A 31 22.53 -8.75 2.25
CA LYS A 31 23.76 -7.97 2.48
C LYS A 31 23.86 -6.72 1.59
N TYR A 32 23.31 -6.75 0.37
CA TYR A 32 23.30 -5.61 -0.56
C TYR A 32 21.94 -4.88 -0.67
N ARG A 33 20.97 -5.17 0.22
CA ARG A 33 19.62 -4.57 0.16
C ARG A 33 19.63 -3.04 0.14
N GLN A 34 20.51 -2.41 0.91
CA GLN A 34 20.63 -0.95 1.00
C GLN A 34 21.18 -0.31 -0.30
N PRO A 35 22.35 -0.73 -0.84
CA PRO A 35 22.86 -0.17 -2.10
C PRO A 35 21.98 -0.55 -3.30
N ILE A 36 21.37 -1.74 -3.33
CA ILE A 36 20.42 -2.11 -4.39
C ILE A 36 19.19 -1.20 -4.36
N GLY A 37 18.60 -0.97 -3.17
CA GLY A 37 17.45 -0.08 -3.03
C GLY A 37 17.76 1.35 -3.47
N LEU A 38 18.93 1.86 -3.10
CA LEU A 38 19.39 3.19 -3.51
C LEU A 38 19.64 3.26 -5.02
N GLY A 39 20.31 2.26 -5.60
CA GLY A 39 20.53 2.15 -7.04
C GLY A 39 19.22 2.09 -7.83
N VAL A 40 18.27 1.26 -7.40
CA VAL A 40 16.93 1.19 -8.02
C VAL A 40 16.22 2.52 -7.94
N THR A 41 16.23 3.18 -6.77
CA THR A 41 15.60 4.49 -6.59
C THR A 41 16.23 5.54 -7.51
N LEU A 42 17.56 5.54 -7.63
CA LEU A 42 18.30 6.47 -8.49
C LEU A 42 18.00 6.22 -9.98
N VAL A 43 17.91 4.96 -10.39
CA VAL A 43 17.54 4.57 -11.77
C VAL A 43 16.12 5.02 -12.09
N LEU A 44 15.14 4.71 -11.23
CA LEU A 44 13.76 5.16 -11.43
C LEU A 44 13.67 6.69 -11.47
N PHE A 45 14.39 7.37 -10.59
CA PHE A 45 14.46 8.83 -10.58
C PHE A 45 15.06 9.39 -11.88
N GLY A 46 16.14 8.79 -12.39
CA GLY A 46 16.73 9.17 -13.68
C GLY A 46 15.77 8.98 -14.85
N ILE A 47 15.06 7.83 -14.90
CA ILE A 47 14.03 7.59 -15.93
C ILE A 47 12.92 8.63 -15.84
N ALA A 48 12.43 8.93 -14.63
CA ALA A 48 11.40 9.94 -14.42
C ALA A 48 11.85 11.33 -14.87
N LEU A 49 13.10 11.72 -14.62
CA LEU A 49 13.66 12.99 -15.10
C LEU A 49 13.77 13.04 -16.63
N ILE A 50 14.19 11.94 -17.27
CA ILE A 50 14.26 11.87 -18.73
C ILE A 50 12.85 11.99 -19.33
N ALA A 51 11.88 11.26 -18.79
CA ALA A 51 10.49 11.36 -19.22
C ALA A 51 9.94 12.79 -19.01
N CYS A 52 10.19 13.39 -17.85
CA CYS A 52 9.79 14.77 -17.56
C CYS A 52 10.41 15.75 -18.56
N ARG A 53 11.71 15.66 -18.82
CA ARG A 53 12.40 16.52 -19.79
C ARG A 53 11.83 16.36 -21.20
N HIS A 54 11.52 15.12 -21.62
CA HIS A 54 10.95 14.85 -22.93
C HIS A 54 9.55 15.48 -23.06
N LEU A 55 8.68 15.29 -22.06
CA LEU A 55 7.36 15.92 -22.01
C LEU A 55 7.44 17.44 -21.99
N LEU A 56 8.39 18.01 -21.24
CA LEU A 56 8.57 19.46 -21.14
C LEU A 56 9.12 20.07 -22.44
N SER A 57 9.95 19.33 -23.18
CA SER A 57 10.50 19.82 -24.46
C SER A 57 9.47 19.91 -25.57
N GLU A 58 8.36 19.17 -25.45
CA GLU A 58 7.22 19.22 -26.40
C GLU A 58 6.20 20.31 -26.02
N LEU A 59 6.40 20.99 -24.89
CA LEU A 59 5.43 21.90 -24.27
C LEU A 59 5.83 23.36 -24.48
N ASP A 60 4.94 24.14 -25.11
CA ASP A 60 5.12 25.58 -25.22
C ASP A 60 4.76 26.27 -23.89
N ILE A 61 5.75 26.96 -23.29
CA ILE A 61 5.63 27.64 -22.01
C ILE A 61 4.54 28.73 -22.06
N TYR A 62 4.40 29.42 -23.19
CA TYR A 62 3.39 30.48 -23.34
C TYR A 62 1.99 29.90 -23.38
N ALA A 63 1.79 28.80 -24.12
CA ALA A 63 0.52 28.09 -24.15
C ALA A 63 0.13 27.52 -22.77
N LEU A 64 1.11 27.04 -21.98
CA LEU A 64 0.87 26.57 -20.61
C LEU A 64 0.39 27.71 -19.70
N HIS A 65 1.03 28.88 -19.79
CA HIS A 65 0.67 30.06 -18.99
C HIS A 65 -0.75 30.54 -19.28
N ASP A 66 -1.11 30.65 -20.56
CA ASP A 66 -2.45 31.08 -20.97
C ASP A 66 -3.52 30.06 -20.55
N GLN A 67 -3.23 28.76 -20.66
CA GLN A 67 -4.13 27.72 -20.17
C GLN A 67 -4.32 27.80 -18.65
N LEU A 68 -3.26 28.06 -17.88
CA LEU A 68 -3.33 28.16 -16.43
C LEU A 68 -4.20 29.36 -15.99
N LEU A 69 -4.10 30.48 -16.70
CA LEU A 69 -4.95 31.65 -16.46
C LEU A 69 -6.41 31.44 -16.92
N SER A 70 -6.63 30.57 -17.90
CA SER A 70 -7.98 30.24 -18.41
C SER A 70 -8.78 29.27 -17.53
N VAL A 71 -8.19 28.74 -16.44
CA VAL A 71 -8.85 27.77 -15.57
C VAL A 71 -10.09 28.40 -14.92
N PRO A 72 -11.30 27.86 -15.17
CA PRO A 72 -12.52 28.45 -14.63
C PRO A 72 -12.58 28.28 -13.10
N LEU A 73 -12.95 29.35 -12.38
CA LEU A 73 -13.11 29.37 -10.92
C LEU A 73 -13.95 28.19 -10.36
N PRO A 74 -15.07 27.77 -10.99
CA PRO A 74 -15.82 26.59 -10.56
C PRO A 74 -15.00 25.30 -10.55
N ALA A 75 -14.07 25.11 -11.50
CA ALA A 75 -13.20 23.94 -11.54
C ALA A 75 -12.19 23.97 -10.39
N LEU A 76 -11.68 25.16 -10.04
CA LEU A 76 -10.80 25.34 -8.86
C LEU A 76 -11.54 25.02 -7.56
N GLY A 77 -12.79 25.49 -7.43
CA GLY A 77 -13.66 25.15 -6.30
C GLY A 77 -13.94 23.65 -6.21
N GLY A 78 -14.21 22.99 -7.34
CA GLY A 78 -14.38 21.55 -7.43
C GLY A 78 -13.13 20.77 -7.03
N ALA A 79 -11.95 21.22 -7.46
CA ALA A 79 -10.66 20.61 -7.09
C ALA A 79 -10.38 20.75 -5.59
N LEU A 80 -10.66 21.91 -5.00
CA LEU A 80 -10.55 22.13 -3.55
C LEU A 80 -11.51 21.21 -2.77
N LEU A 81 -12.77 21.11 -3.19
CA LEU A 81 -13.73 20.21 -2.58
C LEU A 81 -13.30 18.75 -2.67
N ALA A 82 -12.84 18.29 -3.84
CA ALA A 82 -12.32 16.95 -4.03
C ALA A 82 -11.11 16.67 -3.12
N THR A 83 -10.23 17.67 -2.94
CA THR A 83 -9.09 17.59 -2.03
C THR A 83 -9.54 17.46 -0.58
N VAL A 84 -10.50 18.27 -0.13
CA VAL A 84 -11.07 18.19 1.22
C VAL A 84 -11.70 16.83 1.47
N VAL A 85 -12.52 16.33 0.54
CA VAL A 85 -13.13 14.99 0.62
C VAL A 85 -12.06 13.91 0.69
N GLY A 86 -11.00 14.00 -0.12
CA GLY A 86 -9.86 13.08 -0.08
C GLY A 86 -9.17 13.07 1.28
N PHE A 87 -8.92 14.25 1.88
CA PHE A 87 -8.35 14.36 3.21
C PHE A 87 -9.27 13.81 4.31
N VAL A 88 -10.59 14.01 4.21
CA VAL A 88 -11.56 13.41 5.14
C VAL A 88 -11.51 11.88 5.08
N ILE A 89 -11.42 11.29 3.88
CA ILE A 89 -11.27 9.84 3.71
C ILE A 89 -9.96 9.37 4.32
N LEU A 90 -8.85 10.08 4.08
CA LEU A 90 -7.53 9.77 4.65
C LEU A 90 -7.54 9.82 6.19
N LEU A 91 -8.25 10.78 6.79
CA LEU A 91 -8.43 10.84 8.24
C LEU A 91 -9.25 9.65 8.77
N GLY A 92 -10.28 9.22 8.02
CA GLY A 92 -11.00 7.98 8.30
C GLY A 92 -10.09 6.75 8.28
N TYR A 93 -9.14 6.70 7.35
CA TYR A 93 -8.10 5.67 7.31
C TYR A 93 -7.20 5.70 8.55
N GLU A 94 -6.76 6.88 9.00
CA GLU A 94 -5.95 7.00 10.23
C GLU A 94 -6.71 6.54 11.47
N TRP A 95 -8.02 6.78 11.52
CA TRP A 95 -8.87 6.27 12.60
C TRP A 95 -9.01 4.75 12.57
N SER A 96 -9.21 4.16 11.40
CA SER A 96 -9.23 2.71 11.27
C SER A 96 -7.86 2.09 11.63
N ALA A 97 -6.78 2.74 11.20
CA ALA A 97 -5.41 2.31 11.45
C ALA A 97 -5.02 2.40 12.93
N SER A 98 -5.44 3.46 13.65
CA SER A 98 -5.16 3.59 15.08
C SER A 98 -5.87 2.50 15.89
N ARG A 99 -7.11 2.16 15.53
CA ARG A 99 -7.85 1.05 16.13
C ARG A 99 -7.21 -0.31 15.83
N TYR A 100 -6.69 -0.50 14.62
CA TYR A 100 -5.94 -1.71 14.25
C TYR A 100 -4.62 -1.83 15.01
N ALA A 101 -3.94 -0.71 15.28
CA ALA A 101 -2.68 -0.65 16.02
C ALA A 101 -2.85 -0.67 17.55
N ASP A 102 -4.08 -0.75 18.07
CA ASP A 102 -4.45 -0.62 19.49
C ASP A 102 -3.95 0.69 20.14
N VAL A 103 -3.94 1.78 19.36
CA VAL A 103 -3.49 3.10 19.79
C VAL A 103 -4.68 3.94 20.24
N ARG A 104 -4.67 4.36 21.50
CA ARG A 104 -5.68 5.26 22.07
C ARG A 104 -5.14 6.69 22.11
N LEU A 105 -5.64 7.53 21.20
CA LEU A 105 -5.32 8.94 21.15
C LEU A 105 -6.60 9.78 21.15
N PRO A 106 -6.59 11.00 21.73
CA PRO A 106 -7.65 11.97 21.55
C PRO A 106 -7.88 12.25 20.06
N ALA A 107 -9.14 12.33 19.63
CA ALA A 107 -9.51 12.54 18.23
C ALA A 107 -8.80 13.75 17.60
N GLY A 108 -8.64 14.84 18.34
CA GLY A 108 -7.93 16.04 17.86
C GLY A 108 -6.46 15.78 17.53
N SER A 109 -5.75 14.99 18.35
CA SER A 109 -4.36 14.64 18.04
C SER A 109 -4.26 13.69 16.86
N LEU A 110 -5.23 12.78 16.70
CA LEU A 110 -5.25 11.88 15.57
C LEU A 110 -5.49 12.65 14.26
N VAL A 111 -6.44 13.57 14.26
CA VAL A 111 -6.73 14.44 13.10
C VAL A 111 -5.53 15.30 12.73
N MET A 112 -4.92 15.98 13.71
CA MET A 112 -3.76 16.83 13.45
C MET A 112 -2.54 16.01 12.99
N GLY A 113 -2.28 14.88 13.64
CA GLY A 113 -1.19 13.98 13.26
C GLY A 113 -1.37 13.36 11.87
N GLY A 114 -2.57 12.87 11.58
CA GLY A 114 -2.92 12.30 10.28
C GLY A 114 -2.85 13.35 9.17
N PHE A 115 -3.43 14.53 9.38
CA PHE A 115 -3.40 15.63 8.41
C PHE A 115 -1.95 16.04 8.08
N CYS A 116 -1.13 16.33 9.08
CA CYS A 116 0.27 16.72 8.86
C CYS A 116 1.06 15.58 8.21
N ALA A 117 0.86 14.34 8.65
CA ALA A 117 1.58 13.20 8.10
C ALA A 117 1.24 12.94 6.63
N PHE A 118 -0.04 13.05 6.23
CA PHE A 118 -0.44 12.89 4.84
C PHE A 118 -0.06 14.09 3.98
N ALA A 119 -0.20 15.32 4.47
CA ALA A 119 0.21 16.51 3.74
C ALA A 119 1.71 16.46 3.42
N ILE A 120 2.53 16.18 4.43
CA ILE A 120 3.98 16.08 4.29
C ILE A 120 4.35 14.83 3.46
N GLY A 121 3.70 13.70 3.70
CA GLY A 121 3.92 12.46 2.96
C GLY A 121 3.62 12.60 1.46
N ASN A 122 2.55 13.30 1.09
CA ASN A 122 2.17 13.53 -0.31
C ASN A 122 3.03 14.62 -0.97
N ALA A 123 3.50 15.62 -0.22
CA ALA A 123 4.33 16.70 -0.78
C ALA A 123 5.78 16.29 -0.99
N ILE A 124 6.39 15.60 -0.01
CA ILE A 124 7.82 15.26 -0.01
C ILE A 124 8.08 13.88 -0.64
N GLY A 125 7.09 12.99 -0.62
CA GLY A 125 7.29 11.58 -0.93
C GLY A 125 7.93 10.82 0.25
N LEU A 126 8.27 9.54 0.01
CA LEU A 126 8.70 8.60 1.06
C LEU A 126 7.77 8.67 2.29
N SER A 127 6.47 8.55 2.09
CA SER A 127 5.45 8.83 3.11
C SER A 127 5.64 8.04 4.42
N LEU A 128 6.30 6.88 4.36
CA LEU A 128 6.68 6.10 5.54
C LEU A 128 7.80 6.77 6.36
N LEU A 129 8.79 7.37 5.71
CA LEU A 129 9.92 8.04 6.37
C LEU A 129 9.55 9.48 6.76
N SER A 130 8.95 10.22 5.83
CA SER A 130 8.57 11.61 6.01
C SER A 130 7.30 11.75 6.87
N GLY A 131 6.17 11.22 6.39
CA GLY A 131 4.90 11.25 7.15
C GLY A 131 4.94 10.40 8.43
N GLY A 132 5.62 9.25 8.41
CA GLY A 132 5.76 8.39 9.59
C GLY A 132 6.58 9.01 10.72
N SER A 133 7.65 9.76 10.42
CA SER A 133 8.41 10.47 11.46
C SER A 133 7.60 11.58 12.12
N VAL A 134 6.76 12.28 11.36
CA VAL A 134 5.84 13.30 11.88
C VAL A 134 4.82 12.68 12.82
N ARG A 135 4.18 11.56 12.43
CA ARG A 135 3.27 10.81 13.33
C ARG A 135 4.00 10.37 14.59
N TYR A 136 5.20 9.81 14.44
CA TYR A 136 5.98 9.33 15.58
C TYR A 136 6.26 10.47 16.56
N ARG A 137 6.71 11.63 16.07
CA ARG A 137 6.99 12.77 16.95
C ARG A 137 5.75 13.30 17.67
N LEU A 138 4.58 13.26 17.03
CA LEU A 138 3.34 13.77 17.62
C LEU A 138 2.70 12.78 18.60
N TYR A 139 2.77 11.48 18.29
CA TYR A 139 2.16 10.41 19.08
C TYR A 139 3.07 9.89 20.20
N ALA A 140 4.41 9.96 20.05
CA ALA A 140 5.36 9.59 21.10
C ALA A 140 5.20 10.48 22.35
N ARG A 141 4.78 11.75 22.17
CA ARG A 141 4.43 12.66 23.29
C ARG A 141 3.24 12.18 24.13
N GLN A 142 2.44 11.27 23.59
CA GLN A 142 1.25 10.69 24.22
C GLN A 142 1.48 9.21 24.60
N GLY A 143 2.74 8.76 24.61
CA GLY A 143 3.12 7.41 25.05
C GLY A 143 2.96 6.32 24.00
N VAL A 144 2.73 6.66 22.72
CA VAL A 144 2.61 5.67 21.64
C VAL A 144 4.01 5.22 21.19
N GLY A 145 4.24 3.90 21.16
CA GLY A 145 5.50 3.32 20.74
C GLY A 145 5.73 3.39 19.22
N ALA A 146 7.00 3.27 18.81
CA ALA A 146 7.39 3.33 17.41
C ALA A 146 6.78 2.20 16.57
N ALA A 147 6.60 1.02 17.17
CA ALA A 147 6.05 -0.15 16.49
C ALA A 147 4.58 0.07 16.12
N GLU A 148 3.79 0.65 17.01
CA GLU A 148 2.38 0.96 16.79
C GLU A 148 2.23 2.04 15.70
N VAL A 149 3.06 3.08 15.75
CA VAL A 149 3.09 4.12 14.71
C VAL A 149 3.49 3.55 13.35
N ALA A 150 4.34 2.53 13.29
CA ALA A 150 4.71 1.87 12.04
C ALA A 150 3.61 0.95 11.50
N ARG A 151 2.79 0.34 12.37
CA ARG A 151 1.64 -0.50 11.96
C ARG A 151 0.56 0.30 11.24
N MET A 152 0.35 1.56 11.64
CA MET A 152 -0.69 2.41 11.04
C MET A 152 -0.50 2.64 9.51
N PRO A 153 0.64 3.16 9.02
CA PRO A 153 0.87 3.33 7.58
C PRO A 153 0.99 1.99 6.85
N LEU A 154 1.48 0.91 7.50
CA LEU A 154 1.47 -0.42 6.90
C LEU A 154 0.04 -0.91 6.61
N PHE A 155 -0.87 -0.73 7.58
CA PHE A 155 -2.29 -1.01 7.38
C PHE A 155 -2.89 -0.15 6.27
N ALA A 156 -2.59 1.15 6.23
CA ALA A 156 -3.06 2.04 5.19
C ALA A 156 -2.55 1.63 3.80
N SER A 157 -1.25 1.32 3.67
CA SER A 157 -0.66 0.84 2.42
C SER A 157 -1.25 -0.49 1.96
N LEU A 158 -1.48 -1.44 2.88
CA LEU A 158 -2.11 -2.72 2.54
C LEU A 158 -3.57 -2.51 2.09
N SER A 159 -4.31 -1.66 2.79
CA SER A 159 -5.70 -1.36 2.46
C SER A 159 -5.83 -0.68 1.09
N LEU A 160 -4.96 0.30 0.80
CA LEU A 160 -4.86 0.93 -0.52
C LEU A 160 -4.44 -0.09 -1.59
N GLY A 161 -3.47 -0.93 -1.30
CA GLY A 161 -3.02 -2.00 -2.20
C GLY A 161 -4.12 -3.00 -2.55
N CYS A 162 -5.06 -3.25 -1.63
CA CYS A 162 -6.24 -4.08 -1.88
C CYS A 162 -7.36 -3.34 -2.61
N ALA A 163 -7.52 -2.03 -2.39
CA ALA A 163 -8.59 -1.22 -2.96
C ALA A 163 -8.30 -0.72 -4.38
N LEU A 164 -7.03 -0.42 -4.70
CA LEU A 164 -6.63 0.12 -6.00
C LEU A 164 -6.87 -0.82 -7.18
N PRO A 165 -6.55 -2.14 -7.12
CA PRO A 165 -6.76 -3.04 -8.24
C PRO A 165 -8.22 -3.15 -8.72
N PRO A 166 -9.23 -3.37 -7.87
CA PRO A 166 -10.61 -3.41 -8.32
C PRO A 166 -11.10 -2.06 -8.84
N LEU A 167 -10.66 -0.93 -8.24
CA LEU A 167 -10.99 0.40 -8.75
C LEU A 167 -10.39 0.64 -10.15
N ALA A 168 -9.13 0.25 -10.37
CA ALA A 168 -8.49 0.33 -11.67
C ALA A 168 -9.22 -0.55 -12.70
N ALA A 169 -9.61 -1.77 -12.33
CA ALA A 169 -10.38 -2.66 -13.18
C ALA A 169 -11.75 -2.05 -13.56
N LEU A 170 -12.49 -1.49 -12.59
CA LEU A 170 -13.76 -0.79 -12.87
C LEU A 170 -13.57 0.42 -13.79
N ALA A 171 -12.52 1.22 -13.57
CA ALA A 171 -12.21 2.36 -14.42
C ALA A 171 -11.88 1.92 -15.85
N THR A 172 -11.09 0.86 -16.03
CA THR A 172 -10.77 0.31 -17.36
C THR A 172 -12.01 -0.23 -18.08
N LEU A 173 -12.95 -0.85 -17.37
CA LEU A 173 -14.19 -1.36 -17.98
C LEU A 173 -15.18 -0.24 -18.31
N SER A 174 -15.14 0.88 -17.57
CA SER A 174 -16.01 2.02 -17.80
C SER A 174 -15.74 2.71 -19.15
N ASN A 175 -14.48 2.70 -19.61
CA ASN A 175 -14.11 3.18 -20.95
C ASN A 175 -13.02 2.30 -21.57
N LEU A 176 -13.41 1.09 -21.93
CA LEU A 176 -12.52 0.08 -22.49
C LEU A 176 -11.81 0.49 -23.79
N PRO A 177 -12.47 1.15 -24.77
CA PRO A 177 -11.80 1.58 -26.00
C PRO A 177 -10.69 2.59 -25.74
N ALA A 178 -10.94 3.60 -24.89
CA ALA A 178 -9.93 4.60 -24.55
C ALA A 178 -8.76 3.97 -23.77
N ALA A 179 -9.05 3.05 -22.84
CA ALA A 179 -8.03 2.35 -22.08
C ALA A 179 -7.16 1.43 -22.98
N ALA A 180 -7.77 0.76 -23.97
CA ALA A 180 -7.07 -0.09 -24.94
C ALA A 180 -6.09 0.72 -25.80
N VAL A 181 -6.48 1.91 -26.25
CA VAL A 181 -5.61 2.83 -27.01
C VAL A 181 -4.47 3.34 -26.12
N ALA A 182 -4.77 3.78 -24.90
CA ALA A 182 -3.77 4.31 -23.98
C ALA A 182 -2.71 3.27 -23.58
N LEU A 183 -3.13 2.03 -23.31
CA LEU A 183 -2.24 0.93 -22.91
C LEU A 183 -1.63 0.18 -24.11
N ARG A 184 -2.03 0.53 -25.34
CA ARG A 184 -1.63 -0.16 -26.58
C ARG A 184 -1.87 -1.68 -26.53
N LEU A 185 -2.98 -2.09 -25.92
CA LEU A 185 -3.37 -3.50 -25.75
C LEU A 185 -4.72 -3.77 -26.43
N PRO A 186 -4.94 -5.00 -26.95
CA PRO A 186 -6.24 -5.38 -27.48
C PRO A 186 -7.34 -5.27 -26.41
N ALA A 187 -8.48 -4.69 -26.78
CA ALA A 187 -9.60 -4.49 -25.84
C ALA A 187 -10.07 -5.81 -25.20
N GLY A 188 -10.06 -6.92 -25.93
CA GLY A 188 -10.42 -8.24 -25.41
C GLY A 188 -9.48 -8.73 -24.30
N VAL A 189 -8.16 -8.54 -24.47
CA VAL A 189 -7.17 -8.89 -23.44
C VAL A 189 -7.35 -8.01 -22.22
N LEU A 190 -7.50 -6.69 -22.42
CA LEU A 190 -7.68 -5.75 -21.32
C LEU A 190 -8.95 -6.02 -20.51
N ALA A 191 -10.07 -6.31 -21.17
CA ALA A 191 -11.30 -6.71 -20.51
C ALA A 191 -11.15 -8.00 -19.72
N SER A 192 -10.47 -9.01 -20.28
CA SER A 192 -10.24 -10.29 -19.58
C SER A 192 -9.43 -10.10 -18.30
N ILE A 193 -8.40 -9.25 -18.34
CA ILE A 193 -7.57 -8.92 -17.17
C ILE A 193 -8.41 -8.17 -16.13
N ALA A 194 -9.16 -7.15 -16.54
CA ALA A 194 -10.00 -6.37 -15.64
C ALA A 194 -11.05 -7.25 -14.94
N ILE A 195 -11.74 -8.13 -15.69
CA ILE A 195 -12.70 -9.08 -15.14
C ILE A 195 -12.02 -10.06 -14.19
N ALA A 196 -10.85 -10.60 -14.55
CA ALA A 196 -10.10 -11.51 -13.68
C ALA A 196 -9.69 -10.84 -12.35
N VAL A 197 -9.24 -9.58 -12.39
CA VAL A 197 -8.91 -8.80 -11.19
C VAL A 197 -10.14 -8.58 -10.31
N LEU A 198 -11.30 -8.29 -10.90
CA LEU A 198 -12.56 -8.13 -10.16
C LEU A 198 -13.01 -9.45 -9.51
N LEU A 199 -12.95 -10.55 -10.26
CA LEU A 199 -13.28 -11.88 -9.74
C LEU A 199 -12.34 -12.29 -8.60
N LEU A 200 -11.03 -12.04 -8.75
CA LEU A 200 -10.05 -12.32 -7.71
C LEU A 200 -10.30 -11.47 -6.46
N SER A 201 -10.58 -10.18 -6.64
CA SER A 201 -10.90 -9.26 -5.54
C SER A 201 -12.18 -9.67 -4.82
N ALA A 202 -13.22 -10.06 -5.57
CA ALA A 202 -14.48 -10.56 -5.02
C ALA A 202 -14.29 -11.90 -4.28
N ALA A 203 -13.51 -12.83 -4.85
CA ALA A 203 -13.19 -14.10 -4.22
C ALA A 203 -12.39 -13.91 -2.93
N LEU A 204 -11.44 -12.96 -2.91
CA LEU A 204 -10.68 -12.60 -1.72
C LEU A 204 -11.59 -12.01 -0.66
N ALA A 205 -12.45 -11.06 -1.02
CA ALA A 205 -13.42 -10.44 -0.11
C ALA A 205 -14.40 -11.48 0.47
N TRP A 206 -14.89 -12.39 -0.38
CA TRP A 206 -15.77 -13.49 0.02
C TRP A 206 -15.06 -14.49 0.94
N GLY A 207 -13.82 -14.86 0.61
CA GLY A 207 -12.99 -15.75 1.42
C GLY A 207 -12.70 -15.15 2.80
N LEU A 208 -12.37 -13.85 2.83
CA LEU A 208 -12.20 -13.10 4.08
C LEU A 208 -13.51 -13.03 4.86
N TYR A 209 -14.65 -12.77 4.20
CA TYR A 209 -15.97 -12.74 4.84
C TYR A 209 -16.33 -14.09 5.46
N ARG A 210 -16.10 -15.20 4.76
CA ARG A 210 -16.35 -16.56 5.26
C ARG A 210 -15.41 -16.99 6.38
N ARG A 211 -14.18 -16.47 6.38
CA ARG A 211 -13.17 -16.73 7.41
C ARG A 211 -13.12 -15.65 8.48
N ARG A 212 -14.15 -14.78 8.55
CA ARG A 212 -14.29 -13.86 9.69
C ARG A 212 -14.40 -14.72 10.95
N LEU A 213 -13.36 -14.68 11.76
CA LEU A 213 -13.47 -15.12 13.14
C LEU A 213 -14.60 -14.27 13.77
N PRO A 214 -15.51 -14.86 14.56
CA PRO A 214 -16.41 -14.07 15.38
C PRO A 214 -15.54 -13.09 16.15
N GLU A 215 -15.83 -11.79 16.02
CA GLU A 215 -14.97 -10.74 16.56
C GLU A 215 -14.62 -11.08 18.00
N GLN A 216 -13.32 -11.27 18.29
CA GLN A 216 -12.92 -11.50 19.67
C GLN A 216 -13.35 -10.28 20.49
N PRO A 217 -13.95 -10.50 21.67
CA PRO A 217 -14.59 -9.46 22.46
C PRO A 217 -13.53 -8.55 23.08
N PHE A 218 -13.03 -7.58 22.31
CA PHE A 218 -12.21 -6.51 22.86
C PHE A 218 -13.11 -5.60 23.69
N ALA A 219 -12.89 -5.63 25.01
CA ALA A 219 -13.68 -5.04 26.09
C ALA A 219 -13.92 -3.51 26.04
N HIS A 220 -13.55 -2.82 24.94
CA HIS A 220 -13.62 -1.37 24.85
C HIS A 220 -14.40 -0.84 23.63
N ALA A 221 -15.14 -1.71 22.95
CA ALA A 221 -16.26 -1.31 22.11
C ALA A 221 -17.55 -1.22 22.97
N LEU A 222 -17.80 -0.07 23.59
CA LEU A 222 -19.08 0.28 24.24
C LEU A 222 -19.88 1.13 23.22
N LEU A 223 -21.18 1.04 22.95
CA LEU A 223 -22.38 0.44 23.57
C LEU A 223 -23.54 0.53 22.55
N THR A 224 -24.48 -0.43 22.56
CA THR A 224 -25.93 -0.18 22.47
C THR A 224 -26.68 -1.39 23.06
N ARG A 225 -27.70 -1.29 23.91
CA ARG A 225 -27.98 -0.44 25.09
C ARG A 225 -29.02 -1.23 25.91
N VAL A 226 -28.84 -1.26 27.23
CA VAL A 226 -29.73 -1.77 28.30
C VAL A 226 -29.89 -3.28 28.37
#